data_AF-A0AAW8KMM7-F1
#
_entry.id   AF-A0AAW8KMM7-F1
#
_cell.length_a   1.000
_cell.length_b   1.000
_cell.length_c   1.000
_cell.angle_alpha   90.00
_cell.angle_beta   90.00
_cell.angle_gamma   90.00
#
_symmetry.space_group_name_H-M   'P 1'
#
loop_
_entity.id
_entity.type
_entity.pdbx_description
1 polymer ?
#
loop_
_entity_poly.entity_id
_entity_poly.type
_entity_poly.pdbx_seq_one_letter_code
_entity_poly.pdbx_strand_id
1 'polypeptide(L)' 'LHVGASLIVRTLRGIKRPALATMVPAQKQAYLLLDCGANVECRPEMLEAFAVMGSCYVQKVENRPSPAVALANNGAE' A
#
# COMPACT_ATOMS: atom_id res chain seq x y z
N LEU A 1 7.74 11.79 -9.99
CA LEU A 1 6.53 10.96 -10.20
C LEU A 1 5.40 11.33 -9.24
N HIS A 2 5.62 11.29 -7.92
CA HIS A 2 4.56 11.48 -6.91
C HIS A 2 3.80 12.83 -6.99
N VAL A 3 4.50 13.96 -7.20
CA VAL A 3 3.88 15.30 -7.30
C VAL A 3 2.94 15.40 -8.50
N GLY A 4 3.37 14.93 -9.67
CA GLY A 4 2.56 14.94 -10.89
C GLY A 4 1.29 14.09 -10.75
N ALA A 5 1.41 12.89 -10.18
CA ALA A 5 0.26 12.04 -9.89
C ALA A 5 -0.73 12.72 -8.93
N SER A 6 -0.24 13.40 -7.89
CA SER A 6 -1.08 14.06 -6.89
C SER A 6 -1.84 15.27 -7.45
N LEU A 7 -1.20 16.06 -8.33
CA LEU A 7 -1.80 17.29 -8.87
C LEU A 7 -2.67 17.06 -10.11
N ILE A 8 -2.26 16.13 -10.97
CA ILE A 8 -2.87 15.92 -12.30
C ILE A 8 -3.87 14.76 -12.26
N VAL A 9 -3.41 13.57 -11.86
CA VAL A 9 -4.23 12.35 -11.88
C VAL A 9 -5.21 12.32 -10.71
N ARG A 10 -4.76 12.78 -9.54
CA ARG A 10 -5.49 12.80 -8.27
C ARG A 10 -5.82 11.39 -7.74
N THR A 11 -6.32 11.33 -6.52
CA THR A 11 -6.72 10.08 -5.86
C THR A 11 -8.13 9.66 -6.25
N LEU A 12 -8.43 8.37 -6.11
CA LEU A 12 -9.80 7.85 -6.20
C LEU A 12 -10.68 8.50 -5.12
N ARG A 13 -11.98 8.63 -5.40
CA ARG A 13 -12.95 9.18 -4.44
C ARG A 13 -12.90 8.38 -3.13
N GLY A 14 -12.77 9.10 -2.00
CA GLY A 14 -12.65 8.49 -0.66
C GLY A 14 -11.21 8.23 -0.21
N ILE A 15 -10.23 8.21 -1.14
CA ILE A 15 -8.81 8.04 -0.81
C ILE A 15 -8.19 9.42 -0.55
N LYS A 16 -7.80 9.67 0.70
CA LYS A 16 -7.28 10.99 1.13
C LYS A 16 -5.87 11.29 0.59
N ARG A 17 -5.00 10.28 0.55
CA ARG A 17 -3.62 10.40 0.07
C ARG A 17 -3.21 9.13 -0.68
N PRO A 18 -2.39 9.22 -1.73
CA PRO A 18 -1.84 8.05 -2.40
C PRO A 18 -0.72 7.43 -1.55
N ALA A 19 -0.36 6.17 -1.83
CA ALA A 19 0.80 5.49 -1.26
C ALA A 19 1.76 5.07 -2.38
N LEU A 20 3.07 5.05 -2.10
CA LEU A 20 4.05 4.42 -2.97
C LEU A 20 4.11 2.93 -2.67
N ALA A 21 3.74 2.13 -3.68
CA ALA A 21 3.72 0.68 -3.62
C ALA A 21 5.03 0.12 -4.19
N THR A 22 5.70 -0.75 -3.44
CA THR A 22 6.94 -1.39 -3.89
C THR A 22 6.87 -2.89 -3.66
N MET A 23 7.14 -3.68 -4.70
CA MET A 23 7.35 -5.11 -4.54
C MET A 23 8.75 -5.35 -3.96
N VAL A 24 8.81 -5.85 -2.72
CA VAL A 24 10.05 -6.12 -1.99
C VAL A 24 10.37 -7.61 -2.08
N PRO A 25 11.55 -8.01 -2.57
CA PRO A 25 12.00 -9.40 -2.54
C PRO A 25 12.09 -9.93 -1.10
N ALA A 26 11.74 -11.20 -0.90
CA ALA A 26 11.92 -11.88 0.37
C ALA A 26 12.26 -13.35 0.13
N GLN A 27 12.72 -14.03 1.18
CA GLN A 27 13.25 -15.40 1.08
C GLN A 27 12.26 -16.40 0.47
N LYS A 28 10.96 -16.30 0.81
CA LYS A 28 9.92 -17.22 0.33
C LYS A 28 9.14 -16.66 -0.85
N GLN A 29 8.58 -15.47 -0.68
CA GLN A 29 7.77 -14.80 -1.69
C GLN A 29 7.89 -13.29 -1.50
N ALA A 30 8.11 -12.55 -2.58
CA ALA A 30 8.12 -11.09 -2.54
C ALA A 30 6.81 -10.55 -1.97
N TYR A 31 6.81 -9.42 -1.27
CA TYR A 31 5.60 -8.81 -0.72
C TYR A 31 5.44 -7.37 -1.19
N LEU A 32 4.22 -6.87 -1.18
CA LEU A 32 3.95 -5.46 -1.50
C LEU A 32 4.09 -4.62 -0.22
N LEU A 33 5.03 -3.68 -0.22
CA LEU A 33 5.19 -2.69 0.85
C LEU A 33 4.46 -1.39 0.47
N LEU A 34 3.65 -0.91 1.41
CA LEU A 34 2.84 0.31 1.31
C LEU A 34 2.79 0.95 2.71
N ASP A 35 3.14 2.21 2.91
CA ASP A 35 3.71 3.21 2.00
C ASP A 35 5.25 3.27 2.10
N CYS A 36 5.94 3.38 0.97
CA CYS A 36 7.40 3.48 0.89
C CYS A 36 7.96 4.93 0.87
N GLY A 37 7.12 5.95 1.09
CA GLY A 37 7.59 7.34 1.23
C GLY A 37 6.77 8.40 0.49
N ALA A 38 5.53 8.13 0.09
CA ALA A 38 4.61 9.18 -0.35
C ALA A 38 4.18 10.09 0.82
N ASN A 39 4.10 9.53 2.03
CA ASN A 39 3.58 10.18 3.21
C ASN A 39 4.59 10.10 4.35
N VAL A 40 4.89 11.25 4.96
CA VAL A 40 5.72 11.31 6.17
C VAL A 40 4.94 10.79 7.38
N GLU A 41 3.64 11.06 7.43
CA GLU A 41 2.74 10.61 8.49
C GLU A 41 1.53 9.91 7.88
N CYS A 42 1.18 8.75 8.43
CA CYS A 42 0.00 7.98 8.05
C CYS A 42 -0.97 7.91 9.23
N ARG A 43 -2.18 8.45 9.03
CA ARG A 43 -3.29 8.24 9.99
C ARG A 43 -3.86 6.82 9.86
N PRO A 44 -4.53 6.29 10.90
CA PRO A 44 -5.09 4.94 10.87
C PRO A 44 -5.98 4.66 9.64
N GLU A 45 -6.87 5.59 9.28
CA GLU A 45 -7.75 5.41 8.11
C GLU A 45 -6.99 5.35 6.77
N MET A 46 -5.78 5.92 6.71
CA MET A 46 -4.92 5.78 5.53
C MET A 46 -4.34 4.37 5.46
N LEU A 47 -3.88 3.82 6.58
CA LEU A 47 -3.35 2.46 6.65
C LEU A 47 -4.41 1.43 6.27
N GLU A 48 -5.65 1.63 6.72
CA GLU A 48 -6.80 0.81 6.30
C GLU A 48 -7.01 0.88 4.77
N ALA A 49 -7.02 2.09 4.20
CA ALA A 49 -7.17 2.26 2.77
C ALA A 49 -6.03 1.60 1.98
N PHE A 50 -4.79 1.69 2.49
CA PHE A 50 -3.61 1.07 1.88
C PHE A 50 -3.68 -0.45 1.94
N ALA A 51 -4.15 -1.01 3.05
CA ALA A 51 -4.40 -2.44 3.20
C ALA A 51 -5.40 -2.96 2.15
N VAL A 52 -6.53 -2.27 1.97
CA VAL A 52 -7.55 -2.65 0.97
C VAL A 52 -7.00 -2.54 -0.45
N MET A 53 -6.38 -1.40 -0.79
CA MET A 53 -5.82 -1.19 -2.13
C MET A 53 -4.69 -2.18 -2.46
N GLY A 54 -3.79 -2.42 -1.51
CA GLY A 54 -2.68 -3.37 -1.65
C GLY A 54 -3.16 -4.81 -1.82
N SER A 55 -4.14 -5.23 -1.01
CA SER A 55 -4.79 -6.54 -1.13
C SER A 55 -5.41 -6.73 -2.51
N CYS A 56 -6.20 -5.76 -2.99
CA CYS A 56 -6.77 -5.78 -4.33
C CYS A 56 -5.69 -5.89 -5.42
N TYR A 57 -4.61 -5.11 -5.33
CA TYR A 57 -3.52 -5.14 -6.29
C TYR A 57 -2.84 -6.52 -6.33
N VAL A 58 -2.45 -7.05 -5.17
CA VAL A 58 -1.77 -8.35 -5.09
C VAL A 58 -2.70 -9.48 -5.55
N GLN A 59 -4.00 -9.40 -5.24
CA GLN A 59 -4.95 -10.40 -5.70
C GLN A 59 -5.12 -10.38 -7.22
N LYS A 60 -5.29 -9.19 -7.81
CA LYS A 60 -5.74 -9.03 -9.21
C LYS A 60 -4.59 -8.88 -10.21
N VAL A 61 -3.50 -8.25 -9.82
CA VAL A 61 -2.35 -7.96 -10.68
C VAL A 61 -1.27 -9.02 -10.51
N GLU A 62 -0.96 -9.39 -9.27
CA GLU A 62 0.05 -10.40 -8.96
C GLU A 62 -0.52 -11.83 -8.96
N ASN A 63 -1.81 -12.00 -9.22
CA ASN A 63 -2.53 -13.28 -9.28
C ASN A 63 -2.38 -14.16 -8.01
N ARG A 64 -2.32 -13.54 -6.82
CA ARG A 64 -2.18 -14.27 -5.56
C ARG A 64 -3.53 -14.34 -4.84
N PRO A 65 -4.22 -15.49 -4.84
CA PRO A 65 -5.52 -15.60 -4.21
C PRO A 65 -5.39 -15.39 -2.69
N SER A 66 -6.34 -14.64 -2.11
CA SER A 66 -6.42 -14.39 -0.67
C SER A 66 -5.12 -13.84 -0.05
N PRO A 67 -4.64 -12.66 -0.48
CA PRO A 67 -3.41 -12.09 0.05
C PRO A 67 -3.56 -11.73 1.53
N ALA A 68 -2.59 -12.16 2.33
CA ALA A 68 -2.49 -11.74 3.72
C ALA A 68 -2.06 -10.27 3.79
N VAL A 69 -2.65 -9.53 4.73
CA VAL A 69 -2.26 -8.15 5.03
C VAL A 69 -1.74 -8.09 6.46
N ALA A 70 -0.61 -7.41 6.64
CA ALA A 70 0.04 -7.23 7.93
C ALA A 70 0.42 -5.77 8.14
N LEU A 71 0.33 -5.30 9.38
CA LEU A 71 0.81 -3.99 9.79
C LEU A 71 2.25 -4.13 10.29
N ALA A 72 3.18 -3.37 9.71
CA ALA A 72 4.53 -3.28 10.25
C ALA A 72 4.47 -2.61 11.64
N ASN A 73 4.99 -3.31 12.64
CA ASN A 73 4.95 -2.88 14.03
C ASN A 73 6.29 -3.18 14.72
N ASN A 74 6.52 -2.56 15.88
CA ASN A 74 7.71 -2.77 16.70
C ASN A 74 7.65 -4.07 17.53
N GLY A 75 6.49 -4.72 17.60
CA GLY A 75 6.23 -5.94 18.37
C GLY A 75 5.05 -6.73 17.80
N ALA A 76 4.80 -7.90 18.39
CA ALA A 76 3.78 -8.85 17.93
C ALA A 76 2.59 -8.99 18.91
N GLU A 77 2.55 -8.20 19.97
CA GLU A 77 1.54 -8.27 21.04
C GLU A 77 0.13 -7.90 20.58
#